data_AF-A0A815DLQ9-F1
#
_entry.id   AF-A0A815DLQ9-F1
#
_cell.length_a   1.000
_cell.length_b   1.000
_cell.length_c   1.000
_cell.angle_alpha   90.00
_cell.angle_beta   90.00
_cell.angle_gamma   90.00
#
_symmetry.space_group_name_H-M   'P 1'
#
loop_
_entity.id
_entity.type
_entity.pdbx_description
1 polymer ?
#
loop_
_entity_poly.entity_id
_entity_poly.type
_entity_poly.pdbx_seq_one_letter_code
_entity_poly.pdbx_strand_id
1 'polypeptide(L)'
;MYKEIKHSHQSSGRWSPFERLDNSDLPVEIVEPPTREAIPPDLVNSYNSPPESNQYQPERRFDVALRHIADKYEIREQFSQKLPLLEHYKIIIVCDDSGSMKTPVDRTNKTRWDELREIVKIILEIGVIFDSNGVDIHFLNRPPILRVTDPTVIDEQFSIPPRGYTPLVPVLTRIFSSPEAQRG
;
A
#
# COMPACT_ATOMS: atom_id res chain seq x y z
N MET A 1 -22.92 48.47 12.71
CA MET A 1 -22.87 48.81 11.27
C MET A 1 -21.96 47.77 10.60
N TYR A 2 -22.52 46.63 10.21
CA TYR A 2 -21.78 45.51 9.63
C TYR A 2 -21.80 45.64 8.10
N LYS A 3 -20.62 45.63 7.48
CA LYS A 3 -20.48 45.58 6.02
C LYS A 3 -20.54 44.13 5.54
N GLU A 4 -21.55 43.82 4.73
CA GLU A 4 -21.59 42.66 3.84
C GLU A 4 -20.38 42.69 2.90
N ILE A 5 -19.77 41.53 2.66
CA ILE A 5 -18.93 41.28 1.49
C ILE A 5 -19.57 40.12 0.73
N LYS A 6 -20.23 40.45 -0.38
CA LYS A 6 -20.62 39.52 -1.44
C LYS A 6 -19.57 39.64 -2.54
N HIS A 7 -18.95 38.52 -2.91
CA HIS A 7 -18.41 38.37 -4.26
C HIS A 7 -18.88 37.05 -4.85
N SER A 8 -19.43 37.18 -6.05
CA SER A 8 -19.98 36.15 -6.89
C SER A 8 -19.19 36.05 -8.19
N HIS A 9 -19.30 34.89 -8.84
CA HIS A 9 -19.02 34.57 -10.25
C HIS A 9 -17.57 34.21 -10.65
N GLN A 10 -17.41 32.97 -11.14
CA GLN A 10 -17.15 32.56 -12.54
C GLN A 10 -16.52 31.15 -12.54
N SER A 11 -17.28 30.09 -12.84
CA SER A 11 -17.51 29.48 -14.16
C SER A 11 -16.39 28.55 -14.67
N SER A 12 -16.69 27.24 -14.63
CA SER A 12 -16.46 26.22 -15.65
C SER A 12 -15.07 26.07 -16.29
N GLY A 13 -14.30 25.10 -15.78
CA GLY A 13 -13.27 24.37 -16.53
C GLY A 13 -13.69 22.91 -16.69
N ARG A 14 -14.34 22.58 -17.82
CA ARG A 14 -14.72 21.21 -18.19
C ARG A 14 -13.52 20.55 -18.86
N TRP A 15 -12.91 19.59 -18.17
CA TRP A 15 -11.88 18.72 -18.74
C TRP A 15 -12.53 17.68 -19.66
N SER A 16 -12.07 17.58 -20.90
CA SER A 16 -12.47 16.54 -21.87
C SER A 16 -11.32 15.56 -22.06
N PRO A 17 -11.52 14.24 -21.86
CA PRO A 17 -10.50 13.24 -22.15
C PRO A 17 -10.78 12.53 -23.49
N PHE A 18 -9.70 12.21 -24.21
CA PHE A 18 -9.63 11.36 -25.42
C PHE A 18 -10.14 11.95 -26.75
N GLU A 19 -9.23 12.57 -27.51
CA GLU A 19 -9.29 12.56 -28.96
C GLU A 19 -8.66 11.26 -29.48
N ARG A 20 -9.46 10.44 -30.15
CA ARG A 20 -9.00 9.27 -30.91
C ARG A 20 -8.28 9.78 -32.16
N LEU A 21 -7.02 9.39 -32.34
CA LEU A 21 -6.38 9.50 -33.65
C LEU A 21 -6.99 8.43 -34.58
N ASP A 22 -7.74 8.93 -35.54
CA ASP A 22 -8.17 8.22 -36.73
C ASP A 22 -6.94 7.93 -37.61
N ASN A 23 -6.76 6.66 -37.96
CA ASN A 23 -5.67 6.16 -38.80
C ASN A 23 -6.23 5.62 -40.13
N SER A 24 -7.29 6.22 -40.69
CA SER A 24 -7.63 6.05 -42.10
C SER A 24 -6.95 7.17 -42.90
N ASP A 25 -5.76 6.91 -43.44
CA ASP A 25 -5.22 7.49 -44.69
C ASP A 25 -3.70 7.24 -44.85
N LEU A 26 -3.23 6.01 -44.60
CA LEU A 26 -1.90 5.60 -45.06
C LEU A 26 -2.04 4.75 -46.33
N PRO A 27 -1.46 5.16 -47.46
CA PRO A 27 -1.48 4.37 -48.68
C PRO A 27 -0.69 3.07 -48.47
N VAL A 28 -1.35 1.94 -48.76
CA VAL A 28 -0.71 0.62 -48.77
C VAL A 28 0.17 0.55 -50.02
N GLU A 29 1.47 0.79 -49.85
CA GLU A 29 2.46 0.54 -50.90
C GLU A 29 2.67 -0.97 -51.01
N ILE A 30 2.19 -1.57 -52.10
CA ILE A 30 2.40 -2.99 -52.42
C ILE A 30 3.84 -3.13 -52.87
N VAL A 31 4.74 -3.44 -51.94
CA VAL A 31 6.12 -3.83 -52.25
C VAL A 31 6.06 -5.26 -52.79
N GLU A 32 6.35 -5.44 -54.08
CA GLU A 32 6.49 -6.77 -54.67
C GLU A 32 7.59 -7.55 -53.96
N PRO A 33 7.38 -8.85 -53.66
CA PRO A 33 8.40 -9.65 -53.01
C PRO A 33 9.63 -9.80 -53.93
N PRO A 34 10.85 -9.65 -53.41
CA PRO A 34 12.04 -9.88 -54.21
C PRO A 34 12.05 -11.31 -54.74
N THR A 35 12.29 -11.44 -56.04
CA THR A 35 12.51 -12.71 -56.73
C THR A 35 13.54 -13.55 -55.97
N ARG A 36 13.20 -14.82 -55.71
CA ARG A 36 14.06 -15.84 -55.09
C ARG A 36 15.36 -16.00 -55.90
N GLU A 37 16.37 -15.22 -55.59
CA GLU A 37 17.75 -15.57 -55.90
C GLU A 37 18.20 -16.67 -54.93
N ALA A 38 18.80 -17.72 -55.50
CA ALA A 38 19.22 -18.90 -54.76
C ALA A 38 20.30 -18.53 -53.73
N ILE A 39 20.00 -18.80 -52.45
CA ILE A 39 20.95 -18.63 -51.36
C ILE A 39 22.14 -19.58 -51.60
N PRO A 40 23.40 -19.10 -51.62
CA PRO A 40 24.56 -19.97 -51.74
C PRO A 40 24.61 -20.98 -50.58
N PRO A 41 24.99 -22.25 -50.84
CA PRO A 41 24.87 -23.36 -49.89
C PRO A 41 25.74 -23.23 -48.63
N ASP A 42 26.63 -22.23 -48.56
CA ASP A 42 27.60 -22.09 -47.47
C ASP A 42 27.09 -21.25 -46.27
N LEU A 43 25.88 -20.70 -46.32
CA LEU A 43 25.30 -19.88 -45.24
C LEU A 43 24.26 -20.59 -44.35
N VAL A 44 24.06 -21.90 -44.53
CA VAL A 44 22.95 -22.64 -43.92
C VAL A 44 23.17 -23.00 -42.43
N ASN A 45 24.35 -22.77 -41.85
CA ASN A 45 24.69 -23.27 -40.51
C ASN A 45 24.91 -22.21 -39.41
N SER A 46 24.48 -20.95 -39.59
CA SER A 46 24.72 -19.87 -38.61
C SER A 46 23.50 -19.40 -37.80
N TYR A 47 22.30 -19.95 -38.00
CA TYR A 47 21.06 -19.41 -37.42
C TYR A 47 20.25 -20.40 -36.57
N ASN A 48 20.91 -21.34 -35.91
CA ASN A 48 20.26 -22.30 -35.01
C ASN A 48 20.69 -22.17 -33.54
N SER A 49 20.94 -20.95 -33.07
CA SER A 49 20.79 -20.66 -31.65
C SER A 49 19.31 -20.39 -31.39
N PRO A 50 18.63 -21.19 -30.54
CA PRO A 50 17.30 -20.84 -30.09
C PRO A 50 17.34 -19.44 -29.47
N PRO A 51 16.34 -18.56 -29.69
CA PRO A 51 16.22 -17.37 -28.87
C PRO A 51 16.21 -17.83 -27.41
N GLU A 52 17.12 -17.30 -26.59
CA GLU A 52 17.13 -17.53 -25.15
C GLU A 52 15.70 -17.40 -24.66
N SER A 53 15.12 -18.52 -24.24
CA SER A 53 13.75 -18.56 -23.75
C SER A 53 13.67 -17.55 -22.62
N ASN A 54 12.91 -16.47 -22.85
CA ASN A 54 12.59 -15.48 -21.84
C ASN A 54 11.90 -16.24 -20.70
N GLN A 55 12.67 -16.64 -19.68
CA GLN A 55 12.17 -17.44 -18.56
C GLN A 55 11.27 -16.52 -17.75
N TYR A 56 9.98 -16.55 -18.08
CA TYR A 56 8.94 -15.91 -17.31
C TYR A 56 8.93 -16.55 -15.93
N GLN A 57 9.67 -15.97 -14.98
CA GLN A 57 9.52 -16.33 -13.59
C GLN A 57 8.24 -15.68 -13.10
N PRO A 58 7.22 -16.45 -12.67
CA PRO A 58 6.02 -15.86 -12.12
C PRO A 58 6.42 -14.97 -10.94
N GLU A 59 5.96 -13.71 -10.96
CA GLU A 59 6.24 -12.77 -9.86
C GLU A 59 5.82 -13.41 -8.53
N ARG A 60 6.66 -13.29 -7.50
CA ARG A 60 6.32 -13.85 -6.20
C ARG A 60 5.10 -13.10 -5.67
N ARG A 61 4.22 -13.82 -4.97
CA ARG A 61 3.03 -13.20 -4.32
C ARG A 61 3.40 -12.00 -3.45
N PHE A 62 4.56 -12.08 -2.81
CA PHE A 62 5.14 -10.98 -2.04
C PHE A 62 5.39 -9.72 -2.87
N ASP A 63 6.03 -9.85 -4.04
CA ASP A 63 6.36 -8.72 -4.92
C ASP A 63 5.09 -8.02 -5.41
N VAL A 64 4.07 -8.81 -5.78
CA VAL A 64 2.76 -8.30 -6.20
C VAL A 64 2.06 -7.55 -5.07
N ALA A 65 2.04 -8.13 -3.85
CA ALA A 65 1.43 -7.50 -2.69
C ALA A 65 2.16 -6.21 -2.29
N LEU A 66 3.49 -6.21 -2.35
CA LEU A 66 4.32 -5.06 -2.04
C LEU A 66 4.09 -3.90 -3.01
N ARG A 67 4.04 -4.19 -4.32
CA ARG A 67 3.73 -3.20 -5.36
C ARG A 67 2.33 -2.62 -5.15
N HIS A 68 1.35 -3.48 -4.90
CA HIS A 68 -0.02 -3.06 -4.63
C HIS A 68 -0.13 -2.10 -3.44
N ILE A 69 0.56 -2.38 -2.34
CA ILE A 69 0.57 -1.51 -1.15
C ILE A 69 1.32 -0.22 -1.39
N ALA A 70 2.46 -0.28 -2.09
CA ALA A 70 3.22 0.92 -2.43
C ALA A 70 2.37 1.88 -3.28
N ASP A 71 1.63 1.36 -4.26
CA ASP A 71 0.73 2.15 -5.10
C ASP A 71 -0.47 2.68 -4.29
N LYS A 72 -1.13 1.81 -3.51
CA LYS A 72 -2.33 2.16 -2.73
C LYS A 72 -2.09 3.29 -1.72
N TYR A 73 -0.92 3.30 -1.09
CA TYR A 73 -0.56 4.29 -0.06
C TYR A 73 0.43 5.34 -0.55
N GLU A 74 0.66 5.43 -1.86
CA GLU A 74 1.56 6.41 -2.50
C GLU A 74 2.96 6.42 -1.87
N ILE A 75 3.48 5.23 -1.51
CA ILE A 75 4.79 5.07 -0.90
C ILE A 75 5.84 5.36 -1.97
N ARG A 76 6.62 6.43 -1.75
CA ARG A 76 7.71 6.80 -2.67
C ARG A 76 8.68 5.63 -2.88
N GLU A 77 9.19 5.51 -4.09
CA GLU A 77 10.07 4.41 -4.52
C GLU A 77 11.26 4.17 -3.57
N GLN A 78 11.91 5.25 -3.13
CA GLN A 78 13.04 5.19 -2.18
C GLN A 78 12.70 4.53 -0.83
N PHE A 79 11.42 4.52 -0.44
CA PHE A 79 10.94 3.86 0.77
C PHE A 79 10.41 2.45 0.47
N SER A 80 9.74 2.24 -0.67
CA SER A 80 9.24 0.92 -1.05
C SER A 80 10.37 -0.11 -1.21
N GLN A 81 11.53 0.31 -1.70
CA GLN A 81 12.74 -0.53 -1.77
C GLN A 81 13.25 -1.03 -0.40
N LYS A 82 12.87 -0.36 0.70
CA LYS A 82 13.28 -0.72 2.06
C LYS A 82 12.25 -1.56 2.80
N LEU A 83 11.01 -1.61 2.33
CA LEU A 83 9.93 -2.36 2.96
C LEU A 83 10.24 -3.87 3.10
N PRO A 84 10.92 -4.55 2.16
CA PRO A 84 11.28 -5.96 2.34
C PRO A 84 12.10 -6.25 3.61
N LEU A 85 12.82 -5.26 4.15
CA LEU A 85 13.55 -5.42 5.42
C LEU A 85 12.63 -5.76 6.59
N LEU A 86 11.35 -5.41 6.51
CA LEU A 86 10.37 -5.68 7.56
C LEU A 86 10.02 -7.17 7.70
N GLU A 87 10.34 -8.02 6.71
CA GLU A 87 10.14 -9.49 6.78
C GLU A 87 10.92 -10.14 7.95
N HIS A 88 11.97 -9.48 8.42
CA HIS A 88 12.81 -9.94 9.51
C HIS A 88 12.44 -9.36 10.88
N TYR A 89 11.29 -8.69 11.00
CA TYR A 89 10.88 -8.04 12.24
C TYR A 89 9.50 -8.49 12.70
N LYS A 90 9.36 -8.63 14.02
CA LYS A 90 8.04 -8.72 14.64
C LYS A 90 7.40 -7.33 14.69
N ILE A 91 6.21 -7.18 14.11
CA ILE A 91 5.48 -5.91 14.12
C ILE A 91 4.53 -5.90 15.32
N ILE A 92 4.72 -4.91 16.20
CA ILE A 92 3.89 -4.66 17.38
C ILE A 92 3.40 -3.21 17.32
N ILE A 93 2.09 -3.01 17.44
CA ILE A 93 1.44 -1.69 17.51
C ILE A 93 1.03 -1.43 18.95
N VAL A 94 1.37 -0.26 19.49
CA VAL A 94 0.89 0.20 20.80
C VAL A 94 -0.05 1.38 20.60
N CYS A 95 -1.32 1.17 20.92
CA CYS A 95 -2.39 2.14 20.78
C CYS A 95 -2.60 2.92 22.09
N ASP A 96 -2.51 4.25 22.02
CA ASP A 96 -3.02 5.12 23.08
C ASP A 96 -4.54 5.05 23.10
N ASP A 97 -5.10 4.45 24.16
CA ASP A 97 -6.53 4.41 24.45
C ASP A 97 -6.88 5.25 25.69
N SER A 98 -6.10 6.29 25.98
CA SER A 98 -6.37 7.24 27.07
C SER A 98 -7.63 8.07 26.82
N GLY A 99 -8.20 8.61 27.91
CA GLY A 99 -9.42 9.43 27.80
C GLY A 99 -9.27 10.67 26.89
N SER A 100 -8.04 11.13 26.66
CA SER A 100 -7.75 12.26 25.76
C SER A 100 -8.07 11.93 24.30
N MET A 101 -8.05 10.65 23.90
CA MET A 101 -8.33 10.23 22.53
C MET A 101 -9.79 10.45 22.09
N LYS A 102 -10.68 10.83 23.02
CA LYS A 102 -12.04 11.32 22.72
C LYS A 102 -12.08 12.74 22.18
N THR A 103 -10.96 13.47 22.17
CA THR A 103 -10.93 14.84 21.63
C THR A 103 -11.31 14.82 20.15
N PRO A 104 -12.26 15.66 19.72
CA PRO A 104 -12.59 15.83 18.31
C PRO A 104 -11.39 16.27 17.49
N VAL A 105 -11.36 15.87 16.23
CA VAL A 105 -10.39 16.36 15.26
C VAL A 105 -11.02 17.50 14.48
N ASP A 106 -10.31 18.62 14.41
CA ASP A 106 -10.81 19.88 13.85
C ASP A 106 -11.53 19.68 12.51
N ARG A 107 -12.72 20.30 12.39
CA ARG A 107 -13.54 20.31 11.18
C ARG A 107 -14.05 18.92 10.74
N THR A 108 -14.05 17.94 11.63
CA THR A 108 -14.66 16.62 11.38
C THR A 108 -15.60 16.23 12.52
N ASN A 109 -16.46 15.23 12.28
CA ASN A 109 -17.23 14.56 13.34
C ASN A 109 -16.47 13.37 13.95
N LYS A 110 -15.16 13.27 13.72
CA LYS A 110 -14.29 12.19 14.20
C LYS A 110 -13.53 12.64 15.44
N THR A 111 -13.20 11.67 16.29
CA THR A 111 -12.28 11.83 17.41
C THR A 111 -10.89 11.34 17.03
N ARG A 112 -9.86 11.69 17.82
CA ARG A 112 -8.51 11.12 17.65
C ARG A 112 -8.50 9.60 17.69
N TRP A 113 -9.43 8.99 18.43
CA TRP A 113 -9.64 7.55 18.48
C TRP A 113 -10.11 6.97 17.14
N ASP A 114 -11.01 7.67 16.45
CA ASP A 114 -11.48 7.25 15.13
C ASP A 114 -10.37 7.35 14.08
N GLU A 115 -9.50 8.36 14.17
CA GLU A 115 -8.32 8.44 13.29
C GLU A 115 -7.31 7.33 13.58
N LEU A 116 -7.04 7.06 14.86
CA LEU A 116 -6.14 5.97 15.25
C LEU A 116 -6.65 4.62 14.73
N ARG A 117 -7.97 4.37 14.76
CA ARG A 117 -8.59 3.15 14.19
C ARG A 117 -8.18 2.96 12.74
N GLU A 118 -8.36 4.00 11.91
CA GLU A 118 -8.04 3.93 10.48
C GLU A 118 -6.55 3.72 10.24
N ILE A 119 -5.69 4.42 11.00
CA ILE A 119 -4.23 4.25 10.91
C ILE A 119 -3.82 2.82 11.29
N VAL A 120 -4.39 2.24 12.34
CA VAL A 120 -4.10 0.86 12.76
C VAL A 120 -4.50 -0.13 11.67
N LYS A 121 -5.62 0.08 10.97
CA LYS A 121 -6.01 -0.77 9.84
C LYS A 121 -5.02 -0.69 8.68
N ILE A 122 -4.51 0.50 8.38
CA ILE A 122 -3.46 0.70 7.37
C ILE A 122 -2.18 -0.04 7.78
N ILE A 123 -1.71 0.15 9.01
CA ILE A 123 -0.49 -0.51 9.51
C ILE A 123 -0.68 -2.03 9.54
N LEU A 124 -1.87 -2.53 9.90
CA LEU A 124 -2.18 -3.95 9.87
C LEU A 124 -2.09 -4.51 8.45
N GLU A 125 -2.75 -3.87 7.48
CA GLU A 125 -2.73 -4.30 6.08
C GLU A 125 -1.31 -4.36 5.50
N ILE A 126 -0.48 -3.36 5.82
CA ILE A 126 0.94 -3.36 5.45
C ILE A 126 1.68 -4.46 6.21
N GLY A 127 1.47 -4.57 7.52
CA GLY A 127 2.23 -5.45 8.40
C GLY A 127 2.04 -6.93 8.10
N VAL A 128 0.83 -7.36 7.73
CA VAL A 128 0.54 -8.78 7.42
C VAL A 128 1.22 -9.29 6.15
N ILE A 129 1.75 -8.39 5.30
CA ILE A 129 2.58 -8.78 4.15
C ILE A 129 3.95 -9.29 4.62
N PHE A 130 4.48 -8.72 5.71
CA PHE A 130 5.82 -9.00 6.21
C PHE A 130 5.81 -9.97 7.40
N ASP A 131 4.77 -9.92 8.24
CA ASP A 131 4.59 -10.83 9.37
C ASP A 131 3.43 -11.79 9.10
N SER A 132 3.77 -12.96 8.55
CA SER A 132 2.79 -14.03 8.25
C SER A 132 2.09 -14.58 9.50
N ASN A 133 2.63 -14.36 10.71
CA ASN A 133 1.99 -14.73 11.96
C ASN A 133 0.98 -13.67 12.45
N GLY A 134 0.85 -12.54 11.74
CA GLY A 134 -0.03 -11.43 12.08
C GLY A 134 0.59 -10.43 13.05
N VAL A 135 -0.04 -9.26 13.16
CA VAL A 135 0.46 -8.12 13.95
C VAL A 135 -0.08 -8.17 15.38
N ASP A 136 0.75 -7.86 16.38
CA ASP A 136 0.29 -7.76 17.77
C ASP A 136 -0.12 -6.32 18.08
N ILE A 137 -1.29 -6.14 18.71
CA ILE A 137 -1.86 -4.83 19.02
C ILE A 137 -2.07 -4.72 20.52
N HIS A 138 -1.26 -3.89 21.15
CA HIS A 138 -1.35 -3.55 22.55
C HIS A 138 -2.10 -2.24 22.74
N PHE A 139 -2.80 -2.14 23.86
CA PHE A 139 -3.43 -0.91 24.31
C PHE A 139 -2.80 -0.48 25.64
N LEU A 140 -2.85 0.82 25.95
CA LEU A 140 -2.29 1.34 27.19
C LEU A 140 -3.12 0.94 28.42
N ASN A 141 -4.44 0.90 28.30
CA ASN A 141 -5.38 0.77 29.41
C ASN A 141 -6.20 -0.52 29.38
N ARG A 142 -5.91 -1.46 28.46
CA ARG A 142 -6.62 -2.76 28.35
C ARG A 142 -5.73 -3.88 27.79
N PRO A 143 -6.17 -5.15 27.86
CA PRO A 143 -5.42 -6.29 27.33
C PRO A 143 -5.12 -6.16 25.83
N PRO A 144 -4.00 -6.74 25.34
CA PRO A 144 -3.68 -6.77 23.92
C PRO A 144 -4.54 -7.78 23.15
N ILE A 145 -4.56 -7.63 21.83
CA ILE A 145 -4.95 -8.69 20.88
C ILE A 145 -3.71 -9.07 20.08
N LEU A 146 -3.47 -10.37 19.90
CA LEU A 146 -2.25 -10.89 19.30
C LEU A 146 -2.54 -11.53 17.95
N ARG A 147 -1.54 -11.55 17.06
CA ARG A 147 -1.58 -12.26 15.77
C ARG A 147 -2.76 -11.85 14.89
N VAL A 148 -3.05 -10.56 14.88
CA VAL A 148 -4.16 -9.99 14.12
C VAL A 148 -3.78 -10.02 12.64
N THR A 149 -4.68 -10.57 11.82
CA THR A 149 -4.59 -10.53 10.35
C THR A 149 -5.83 -9.94 9.70
N ASP A 150 -6.97 -9.99 10.40
CA ASP A 150 -8.25 -9.50 9.91
C ASP A 150 -8.52 -8.06 10.41
N PRO A 151 -8.68 -7.07 9.52
CA PRO A 151 -8.99 -5.69 9.90
C PRO A 151 -10.36 -5.54 10.58
N THR A 152 -11.30 -6.48 10.45
CA THR A 152 -12.60 -6.39 11.13
C THR A 152 -12.47 -6.44 12.65
N VAL A 153 -11.46 -7.17 13.16
CA VAL A 153 -11.14 -7.23 14.59
C VAL A 153 -10.77 -5.84 15.13
N ILE A 154 -10.17 -4.98 14.31
CA ILE A 154 -9.85 -3.59 14.69
C ILE A 154 -11.13 -2.80 14.91
N ASP A 155 -12.13 -2.98 14.05
CA ASP A 155 -13.40 -2.29 14.17
C ASP A 155 -14.13 -2.67 15.47
N GLU A 156 -14.09 -3.96 15.84
CA GLU A 156 -14.63 -4.44 17.11
C GLU A 156 -13.88 -3.86 18.31
N GLN A 157 -12.55 -3.87 18.31
CA GLN A 157 -11.77 -3.33 19.43
C GLN A 157 -11.94 -1.81 19.58
N PHE A 158 -12.05 -1.08 18.48
CA PHE A 158 -12.23 0.37 18.52
C PHE A 158 -13.67 0.79 18.81
N SER A 159 -14.64 -0.13 18.81
CA SER A 159 -16.00 0.12 19.31
C SER A 159 -16.03 0.40 20.83
N ILE A 160 -15.03 -0.09 21.56
CA ILE A 160 -14.85 0.16 22.99
C ILE A 160 -14.18 1.53 23.17
N PRO A 161 -14.86 2.52 23.78
CA PRO A 161 -14.32 3.88 23.90
C PRO A 161 -13.03 3.95 24.72
N PRO A 162 -12.10 4.87 24.37
CA PRO A 162 -10.86 5.02 25.09
C PRO A 162 -11.09 5.68 26.46
N ARG A 163 -10.35 5.20 27.47
CA ARG A 163 -10.46 5.60 28.86
C ARG A 163 -9.14 5.38 29.60
N GLY A 164 -8.94 6.12 30.68
CA GLY A 164 -7.75 5.98 31.52
C GLY A 164 -6.64 6.97 31.16
N TYR A 165 -5.45 6.69 31.65
CA TYR A 165 -4.26 7.54 31.56
C TYR A 165 -3.35 7.09 30.40
N THR A 166 -2.11 7.57 30.36
CA THR A 166 -1.10 7.20 29.36
C THR A 166 0.07 6.44 29.99
N PRO A 167 -0.14 5.22 30.55
CA PRO A 167 0.91 4.43 31.19
C PRO A 167 1.87 3.78 30.16
N LEU A 168 2.52 4.60 29.33
CA LEU A 168 3.37 4.14 28.23
C LEU A 168 4.55 3.29 28.73
N VAL A 169 5.29 3.78 29.73
CA VAL A 169 6.50 3.10 30.22
C VAL A 169 6.19 1.68 30.75
N PRO A 170 5.22 1.49 31.69
CA PRO A 170 4.87 0.15 32.14
C PRO A 170 4.45 -0.82 31.03
N VAL A 171 3.72 -0.32 30.03
CA VAL A 171 3.24 -1.13 28.90
C VAL A 171 4.41 -1.57 28.01
N LEU A 172 5.33 -0.65 27.69
CA LEU A 172 6.53 -0.98 26.91
C LEU A 172 7.44 -1.95 27.67
N THR A 173 7.66 -1.76 28.97
CA THR A 173 8.45 -2.70 29.78
C THR A 173 7.85 -4.11 29.75
N ARG A 174 6.53 -4.23 29.85
CA ARG A 174 5.82 -5.51 29.73
C ARG A 174 6.02 -6.14 28.35
N ILE A 175 5.90 -5.37 27.27
CA ILE A 175 6.09 -5.85 25.91
C ILE A 175 7.52 -6.35 25.71
N PHE A 176 8.54 -5.57 26.08
CA PHE A 176 9.94 -5.99 25.92
C PHE A 176 10.32 -7.20 26.78
N SER A 177 9.61 -7.42 27.87
CA SER A 177 9.79 -8.60 28.73
C SER A 177 8.99 -9.82 28.26
N SER A 178 8.16 -9.66 27.23
CA SER A 178 7.26 -10.71 26.73
C SER A 178 7.98 -11.65 25.75
N PRO A 179 7.61 -12.95 25.70
CA PRO A 179 8.14 -13.89 24.71
C PRO A 179 7.88 -13.46 23.26
N GLU A 180 6.81 -12.69 23.02
CA GLU A 180 6.41 -12.19 21.70
C GLU A 180 7.44 -11.22 21.13
N ALA A 181 7.98 -10.33 21.97
CA ALA A 181 9.01 -9.37 21.56
C ALA A 181 10.40 -9.99 21.34
N GLN A 182 10.62 -11.23 21.81
CA GLN A 182 11.89 -11.94 21.68
C GLN A 182 11.94 -12.87 20.44
N ARG A 183 10.88 -12.90 19.62
CA ARG A 183 10.74 -13.80 18.46
C ARG A 183 11.09 -13.15 17.10
N GLY A 184 11.66 -11.96 17.10
CA GLY A 184 12.17 -11.28 15.90
C GLY A 184 13.62 -11.65 15.61
#